data_AF-A0A0J1HIR7-F1
#
_entry.id   AF-A0A0J1HIR7-F1
#
_cell.length_a   1.000
_cell.length_b   1.000
_cell.length_c   1.000
_cell.angle_alpha   90.00
_cell.angle_beta   90.00
_cell.angle_gamma   90.00
#
_symmetry.space_group_name_H-M   'P 1'
#
loop_
_entity.id
_entity.type
_entity.pdbx_description
1 polymer ?
#
loop_
_entity_poly.entity_id
_entity_poly.type
_entity_poly.pdbx_seq_one_letter_code
_entity_poly.pdbx_strand_id
1 'polypeptide(L)' 'MDLTSLIEGTLFGLIVLLIGLSGGSFFTMATAKSTEETSATESRIEFGFYGVASLVFAALLSGILS' A
#
# COMPACT_ATOMS: atom_id res chain seq x y z
N MET A 1 -15.24 10.06 24.19
CA MET A 1 -14.01 9.90 23.40
C MET A 1 -13.68 11.27 22.87
N ASP A 2 -12.48 11.77 23.16
CA ASP A 2 -12.03 13.02 22.54
C ASP A 2 -11.88 12.82 21.04
N LEU A 3 -12.29 13.84 20.28
CA LEU A 3 -12.21 13.86 18.82
C LEU A 3 -10.78 13.54 18.33
N THR A 4 -9.78 13.98 19.09
CA THR A 4 -8.36 13.70 18.87
C THR A 4 -8.05 12.20 18.86
N SER A 5 -8.51 11.44 19.86
CA SER A 5 -8.27 10.00 19.94
C SER A 5 -8.97 9.22 18.81
N LEU A 6 -10.11 9.72 18.32
CA LEU A 6 -10.80 9.15 17.17
C LEU A 6 -10.00 9.37 15.87
N ILE A 7 -9.43 10.57 15.69
CA ILE A 7 -8.60 10.92 14.54
C ILE A 7 -7.31 10.08 14.54
N GLU A 8 -6.62 9.99 15.68
CA GLU A 8 -5.40 9.19 15.82
C GLU A 8 -5.65 7.70 15.52
N GLY A 9 -6.73 7.13 16.06
CA GLY A 9 -7.10 5.75 15.79
C GLY A 9 -7.44 5.49 14.31
N THR A 10 -8.10 6.45 13.66
CA THR A 10 -8.44 6.36 12.23
C THR A 10 -7.18 6.45 11.36
N LEU A 11 -6.27 7.37 11.66
CA LEU A 11 -4.99 7.52 10.96
C LEU A 11 -4.12 6.27 11.12
N PHE A 12 -4.05 5.71 12.33
CA PHE A 12 -3.35 4.46 12.57
C PHE A 12 -3.93 3.30 11.76
N GLY A 13 -5.27 3.16 11.73
CA GLY A 13 -5.95 2.15 10.92
C GLY A 13 -5.65 2.30 9.42
N LEU A 14 -5.63 3.53 8.91
CA LEU A 14 -5.27 3.83 7.51
C LEU A 14 -3.82 3.45 7.19
N ILE A 15 -2.87 3.73 8.09
CA ILE A 15 -1.46 3.35 7.92
C ILE A 15 -1.34 1.83 7.83
N VAL A 16 -1.96 1.08 8.73
CA VAL A 16 -1.94 -0.39 8.71
C VAL A 16 -2.55 -0.93 7.43
N LEU A 17 -3.67 -0.36 6.97
CA LEU A 17 -4.30 -0.73 5.70
C LEU A 17 -3.35 -0.53 4.51
N LEU A 18 -2.68 0.61 4.42
CA LEU A 18 -1.75 0.94 3.35
C LEU A 18 -0.52 0.02 3.34
N ILE A 19 0.01 -0.33 4.50
CA ILE A 19 1.10 -1.31 4.63
C ILE A 19 0.64 -2.69 4.14
N GLY A 20 -0.56 -3.12 4.51
CA GLY A 20 -1.16 -4.38 4.04
C GLY A 20 -1.35 -4.41 2.52
N LEU A 21 -1.89 -3.34 1.94
CA LEU A 21 -2.05 -3.18 0.49
C LEU A 21 -0.71 -3.20 -0.24
N SER A 22 0.32 -2.58 0.35
CA SER A 22 1.68 -2.65 -0.18
C SER A 22 2.22 -4.08 -0.21
N GLY A 23 2.10 -4.81 0.91
CA GLY A 23 2.51 -6.22 0.96
C GLY A 23 1.78 -7.09 -0.06
N GLY A 24 0.45 -6.92 -0.17
CA GLY A 24 -0.37 -7.67 -1.13
C GLY A 24 -0.03 -7.38 -2.59
N SER A 25 0.22 -6.12 -2.92
CA SER A 25 0.59 -5.72 -4.28
C SER A 25 1.98 -6.22 -4.67
N PHE A 26 2.97 -6.17 -3.78
CA PHE A 26 4.27 -6.81 -4.03
C PHE A 26 4.18 -8.33 -4.15
N PHE A 27 3.32 -8.98 -3.36
CA PHE A 27 3.08 -10.40 -3.49
C PHE A 27 2.46 -10.76 -4.84
N THR A 28 1.45 -10.00 -5.29
CA THR A 28 0.83 -10.17 -6.62
C THR A 28 1.86 -9.94 -7.73
N MET A 29 2.69 -8.90 -7.62
CA MET A 29 3.80 -8.65 -8.56
C MET A 29 4.75 -9.86 -8.64
N ALA A 30 5.15 -10.42 -7.50
CA ALA A 30 6.10 -11.53 -7.45
C ALA A 30 5.50 -12.85 -7.95
N THR A 31 4.20 -13.05 -7.77
CA THR A 31 3.51 -14.33 -8.07
C THR A 31 2.72 -14.33 -9.37
N ALA A 32 2.54 -13.17 -10.01
CA ALA A 32 1.88 -13.06 -11.32
C ALA A 32 2.59 -13.96 -12.34
N LYS A 33 1.88 -15.00 -12.81
CA LYS A 33 2.37 -15.90 -13.86
C LYS A 33 2.52 -15.15 -15.17
N SER A 34 3.58 -15.47 -15.93
CA SER A 34 3.76 -14.92 -17.27
C SER A 34 2.78 -15.58 -18.25
N THR A 35 1.65 -14.92 -18.50
CA THR A 35 0.80 -15.20 -19.66
C THR A 35 1.11 -14.14 -20.72
N GLU A 36 1.73 -14.57 -21.82
CA GLU A 36 2.12 -13.82 -23.02
C GLU A 36 2.94 -12.52 -22.77
N GLU A 37 4.11 -12.44 -23.41
CA GLU A 37 5.34 -11.75 -22.96
C GLU A 37 5.30 -10.21 -22.78
N THR A 38 4.15 -9.54 -22.93
CA THR A 38 3.98 -8.09 -22.68
C THR A 38 3.02 -7.78 -21.54
N SER A 39 1.87 -8.46 -21.47
CA SER A 39 0.81 -8.17 -20.48
C SER A 39 1.25 -8.47 -19.04
N ALA A 40 2.01 -9.54 -18.84
CA ALA A 40 2.50 -9.92 -17.52
C ALA A 40 3.53 -8.93 -16.96
N THR A 41 4.34 -8.30 -17.83
CA THR A 41 5.35 -7.32 -17.41
C THR A 41 4.68 -6.00 -17.01
N GLU A 42 3.70 -5.54 -17.78
CA GLU A 42 2.93 -4.34 -17.48
C GLU A 42 2.16 -4.48 -16.16
N SER A 43 1.48 -5.60 -15.96
CA SER A 43 0.76 -5.88 -14.72
C SER A 43 1.69 -5.92 -13.50
N ARG A 44 2.89 -6.51 -13.62
CA ARG A 44 3.89 -6.50 -12.54
C ARG A 44 4.35 -5.08 -12.20
N ILE A 45 4.57 -4.23 -13.19
CA ILE A 45 4.98 -2.84 -12.98
C ILE A 45 3.86 -2.06 -12.28
N GLU A 46 2.61 -2.24 -12.70
CA GLU A 46 1.46 -1.61 -12.06
C GLU A 46 1.36 -1.99 -10.58
N PHE A 47 1.38 -3.28 -10.26
CA PHE A 47 1.33 -3.75 -8.87
C PHE A 47 2.53 -3.28 -8.06
N GLY A 48 3.73 -3.24 -8.63
CA GLY A 48 4.91 -2.64 -8.00
C GLY A 48 4.71 -1.15 -7.68
N PHE A 49 4.16 -0.38 -8.61
CA PHE A 49 3.87 1.04 -8.42
C PHE A 49 2.81 1.26 -7.33
N TYR A 50 1.73 0.49 -7.34
CA TYR A 50 0.70 0.54 -6.29
C TYR A 50 1.29 0.22 -4.91
N GLY A 51 2.19 -0.76 -4.83
CA GLY A 51 2.85 -1.12 -3.58
C GLY A 51 3.73 -0.02 -3.03
N VAL A 52 4.53 0.62 -3.89
CA VAL A 52 5.38 1.76 -3.50
C VAL A 52 4.53 2.98 -3.13
N ALA A 53 3.51 3.31 -3.92
CA ALA A 53 2.61 4.43 -3.63
C ALA A 53 1.93 4.26 -2.26
N SER A 54 1.48 3.05 -1.95
CA SER A 54 0.87 2.74 -0.64
C SER A 54 1.86 2.97 0.51
N LEU A 55 3.15 2.62 0.36
CA LEU A 55 4.16 2.90 1.37
C LEU A 55 4.45 4.39 1.53
N VAL A 56 4.50 5.15 0.43
CA VAL A 56 4.71 6.60 0.49
C VAL A 56 3.56 7.26 1.25
N PHE A 57 2.31 6.90 0.98
CA PHE A 57 1.17 7.41 1.73
C PHE A 57 1.20 6.97 3.20
N ALA A 58 1.58 5.74 3.50
CA ALA A 58 1.73 5.27 4.89
C ALA A 58 2.79 6.08 5.64
N ALA A 59 3.93 6.35 5.01
CA ALA A 59 5.01 7.16 5.59
C ALA A 59 4.57 8.62 5.83
N LEU A 60 3.85 9.23 4.87
CA LEU A 60 3.31 10.58 5.03
C LEU A 60 2.30 10.66 6.17
N LEU A 61 1.37 9.70 6.27
CA LEU A 61 0.40 9.65 7.36
C LEU A 61 1.07 9.38 8.72
N SER A 62 2.11 8.53 8.75
CA SER A 62 2.89 8.30 9.97
C SER A 62 3.62 9.56 10.42
N GLY A 63 4.08 10.41 9.50
CA GLY A 63 4.70 11.70 9.82
C GLY A 63 3.72 12.73 10.38
N ILE A 64 2.41 12.60 10.10
CA ILE A 64 1.35 13.46 10.66
C ILE A 64 1.01 13.06 12.11
N LEU A 65 1.20 11.78 12.47
CA LEU A 65 0.95 11.22 13.80
C LEU A 65 2.11 11.45 14.80
N SER A 66 3.26 11.93 14.32
CA SER A 66 4.49 12.11 15.13
C SER A 66 4.60 13.48 15.79
#